data_AF-A0A8J8DFD2-F1
#
_entry.id   AF-A0A8J8DFD2-F1
#
_cell.length_a   1.000
_cell.length_b   1.000
_cell.length_c   1.000
_cell.angle_alpha   90.00
_cell.angle_beta   90.00
_cell.angle_gamma   90.00
#
_symmetry.space_group_name_H-M   'P 1'
#
loop_
_entity.id
_entity.type
_entity.pdbx_description
1 polymer ?
#
loop_
_entity_poly.entity_id
_entity_poly.type
_entity_poly.pdbx_seq_one_letter_code
_entity_poly.pdbx_strand_id
1 'polypeptide(L)'
;MLEEIRETIAREVEKAGLALVEVILFGSRARGDFREDSDWDILVVIKEPLDRKKYRELWRGIYESLDVPADILIVSEDEFERLKDMKGYIYYYATKEGIKV
;
A
#
# COMPACT_ATOMS: atom_id res chain seq x y z
N MET A 1 -11.39 -7.80 -7.88
CA MET A 1 -10.19 -6.98 -8.14
C MET A 1 -9.72 -6.19 -6.92
N LEU A 2 -10.36 -5.09 -6.47
CA LEU A 2 -9.87 -4.36 -5.28
C LEU A 2 -9.84 -5.22 -4.01
N GLU A 3 -10.90 -6.00 -3.78
CA GLU A 3 -10.95 -6.95 -2.66
C GLU A 3 -9.85 -8.02 -2.77
N GLU A 4 -9.57 -8.53 -3.97
CA GLU A 4 -8.53 -9.55 -4.20
C GLU A 4 -7.13 -9.01 -3.92
N ILE A 5 -6.87 -7.75 -4.29
CA ILE A 5 -5.62 -7.04 -3.96
C ILE A 5 -5.48 -6.94 -2.45
N ARG A 6 -6.53 -6.47 -1.77
CA ARG A 6 -6.55 -6.32 -0.30
C ARG A 6 -6.34 -7.65 0.41
N GLU A 7 -7.08 -8.69 0.03
CA GLU A 7 -6.95 -10.03 0.62
C GLU A 7 -5.54 -10.62 0.41
N THR A 8 -4.95 -10.38 -0.76
CA THR A 8 -3.59 -10.83 -1.07
C THR A 8 -2.57 -10.13 -0.19
N ILE A 9 -2.68 -8.80 -0.06
CA ILE A 9 -1.81 -8.02 0.83
C ILE A 9 -1.98 -8.46 2.28
N ALA A 10 -3.21 -8.61 2.76
CA ALA A 10 -3.49 -9.04 4.13
C ALA A 10 -2.84 -10.39 4.45
N ARG A 11 -2.93 -11.36 3.52
CA ARG A 11 -2.30 -12.67 3.64
C ARG A 11 -0.78 -12.59 3.69
N GLU A 12 -0.14 -11.77 2.85
CA GLU A 12 1.33 -11.64 2.87
C GLU A 12 1.84 -10.91 4.12
N VAL A 13 1.10 -9.92 4.61
CA VAL A 13 1.38 -9.24 5.89
C VAL A 13 1.26 -10.22 7.05
N GLU A 14 0.21 -11.05 7.08
CA GLU A 14 0.01 -12.07 8.11
C GLU A 14 1.13 -13.13 8.09
N LYS A 15 1.51 -13.64 6.91
CA LYS A 15 2.65 -14.57 6.74
C LYS A 15 3.96 -14.00 7.27
N ALA A 16 4.16 -12.70 7.15
CA ALA A 16 5.32 -12.00 7.68
C ALA A 16 5.27 -11.80 9.21
N GLY A 17 4.18 -12.19 9.87
CA GLY A 17 3.97 -12.02 11.31
C GLY A 17 3.77 -10.57 11.72
N LEU A 18 3.16 -9.77 10.84
CA LEU A 18 2.91 -8.34 11.03
C LEU A 18 1.40 -8.09 11.10
N ALA A 19 1.00 -6.95 11.65
CA ALA A 19 -0.41 -6.55 11.69
C ALA A 19 -0.71 -5.52 10.59
N LEU A 20 -1.61 -5.87 9.67
CA LEU A 20 -2.16 -4.93 8.68
C LEU A 20 -3.10 -3.94 9.37
N VAL A 21 -2.90 -2.64 9.10
CA VAL A 21 -3.77 -1.57 9.59
C VAL A 21 -4.70 -1.09 8.50
N GLU A 22 -4.14 -0.77 7.32
CA GLU A 22 -4.91 -0.18 6.23
C GLU A 22 -4.27 -0.45 4.88
N VAL A 23 -5.09 -0.60 3.83
CA VAL A 23 -4.64 -0.63 2.44
C VAL A 23 -5.36 0.47 1.68
N ILE A 24 -4.59 1.31 0.98
CA ILE A 24 -5.12 2.43 0.23
C ILE A 24 -4.61 2.33 -1.21
N LEU A 25 -5.53 2.21 -2.15
CA LEU A 25 -5.22 2.47 -3.56
C LEU A 25 -5.15 3.98 -3.76
N PHE A 26 -4.07 4.48 -4.34
CA PHE A 26 -3.95 5.89 -4.69
C PHE A 26 -3.55 6.05 -6.15
N GLY A 27 -3.13 7.25 -6.54
CA GLY A 27 -2.66 7.52 -7.89
C GLY A 27 -3.78 7.52 -8.93
N SER A 28 -3.40 7.27 -10.19
CA SER A 28 -4.30 7.49 -11.32
C SER A 28 -5.52 6.57 -11.33
N ARG A 29 -5.34 5.32 -10.87
CA ARG A 29 -6.43 4.34 -10.77
C ARG A 29 -7.47 4.72 -9.72
N ALA A 30 -7.03 5.29 -8.59
CA ALA A 30 -7.95 5.83 -7.58
C ALA A 30 -8.70 7.07 -8.07
N ARG A 31 -8.01 7.98 -8.78
CA ARG A 31 -8.62 9.21 -9.32
C ARG A 31 -9.52 8.98 -10.55
N GLY A 32 -9.36 7.85 -11.24
CA GLY A 32 -10.12 7.52 -12.45
C GLY A 32 -9.56 8.15 -13.73
N ASP A 33 -8.36 8.74 -13.70
CA ASP A 33 -7.65 9.32 -14.85
C ASP A 33 -6.54 8.42 -15.39
N PHE A 34 -6.60 7.12 -15.09
CA PHE A 34 -5.64 6.10 -15.51
C PHE A 34 -5.76 5.71 -16.99
N ARG A 35 -4.68 5.17 -17.53
CA ARG A 35 -4.63 4.46 -18.82
C ARG A 35 -4.62 2.96 -18.58
N GLU A 36 -4.96 2.17 -19.59
CA GLU A 36 -5.02 0.70 -19.47
C GLU A 36 -3.73 0.07 -18.92
N ASP A 37 -2.58 0.65 -19.27
CA ASP A 37 -1.23 0.25 -18.88
C ASP A 37 -0.72 0.89 -17.58
N SER A 38 -1.54 1.67 -16.88
CA SER A 38 -1.13 2.32 -15.63
C SER A 38 -0.97 1.32 -14.49
N ASP A 39 0.06 1.52 -13.68
CA ASP A 39 0.32 0.72 -12.48
C ASP A 39 -0.76 0.92 -11.41
N TRP A 40 -0.82 -0.02 -10.48
CA TRP A 40 -1.62 0.03 -9.26
C TRP A 40 -0.77 0.57 -8.12
N ASP A 41 -0.92 1.86 -7.82
CA ASP A 41 -0.24 2.53 -6.70
C ASP A 41 -0.91 2.16 -5.37
N ILE A 42 -0.24 1.35 -4.54
CA ILE A 42 -0.82 0.80 -3.32
C ILE A 42 0.01 1.21 -2.10
N LEU A 43 -0.65 1.83 -1.13
CA LEU A 43 -0.10 2.12 0.18
C LEU A 43 -0.59 1.06 1.18
N VAL A 44 0.36 0.40 1.83
CA VAL A 44 0.12 -0.60 2.87
C VAL A 44 0.58 -0.03 4.20
N VAL A 45 -0.36 0.23 5.10
CA VAL A 45 -0.09 0.68 6.46
C VAL A 45 -0.09 -0.54 7.37
N ILE A 46 0.99 -0.74 8.12
CA ILE A 46 1.16 -1.83 9.09
C ILE A 46 1.42 -1.26 10.48
N LYS A 47 1.15 -2.06 11.52
CA LYS A 47 1.24 -1.58 12.89
C LYS A 47 2.68 -1.25 13.30
N GLU A 48 3.63 -2.11 12.93
CA GLU A 48 5.02 -2.00 13.35
C GLU A 48 5.93 -1.38 12.27
N PRO A 49 7.00 -0.65 12.66
CA PRO A 49 8.05 -0.27 11.73
C PRO A 49 8.86 -1.49 11.26
N LEU A 50 9.32 -1.43 10.01
CA LEU A 50 10.17 -2.46 9.42
C LEU A 50 11.60 -1.99 9.29
N ASP A 51 12.53 -2.92 9.55
CA ASP A 51 13.88 -2.76 9.04
C ASP A 51 13.91 -2.96 7.52
N ARG A 52 15.02 -2.53 6.90
CA ARG A 52 15.19 -2.60 5.44
C ARG A 52 15.14 -4.02 4.87
N LYS A 53 15.47 -5.05 5.65
CA LYS A 53 15.40 -6.45 5.21
C LYS A 53 13.95 -6.90 5.17
N LYS A 54 13.22 -6.76 6.27
CA LYS A 54 11.80 -7.12 6.36
C LYS A 54 10.94 -6.35 5.36
N TYR A 55 11.22 -5.06 5.16
CA TYR A 55 10.55 -4.25 4.14
C TYR A 55 10.65 -4.91 2.76
N ARG A 56 11.87 -5.28 2.34
CA ARG A 56 12.09 -5.87 1.01
C ARG A 56 11.47 -7.26 0.88
N GLU A 57 11.50 -8.06 1.94
CA GLU A 57 10.90 -9.39 1.96
C GLU A 57 9.38 -9.30 1.81
N LEU A 58 8.72 -8.43 2.59
CA LEU A 58 7.28 -8.20 2.51
C LEU A 58 6.90 -7.60 1.15
N TRP A 59 7.61 -6.56 0.71
CA TRP A 59 7.37 -5.93 -0.59
C TRP A 59 7.43 -6.93 -1.73
N ARG A 60 8.45 -7.80 -1.74
CA ARG A 60 8.60 -8.84 -2.77
C ARG A 60 7.48 -9.87 -2.69
N GLY A 61 7.11 -10.32 -1.48
CA GLY A 61 6.03 -11.28 -1.29
C GLY A 61 4.69 -10.75 -1.81
N ILE A 62 4.37 -9.49 -1.53
CA ILE A 62 3.19 -8.82 -2.06
C ILE A 62 3.28 -8.72 -3.58
N TYR A 63 4.39 -8.17 -4.11
CA TYR A 63 4.57 -7.96 -5.54
C TYR A 63 4.44 -9.25 -6.36
N GLU A 64 5.05 -10.35 -5.91
CA GLU A 64 4.99 -11.66 -6.58
C GLU A 64 3.60 -12.30 -6.49
N SER A 65 2.78 -11.91 -5.50
CA SER A 65 1.44 -12.47 -5.28
C SER A 65 0.33 -11.68 -5.98
N LEU A 66 0.60 -10.46 -6.44
CA LEU A 66 -0.34 -9.65 -7.19
C LEU A 66 -0.25 -9.97 -8.68
N ASP A 67 -1.40 -10.19 -9.32
CA ASP A 67 -1.50 -10.44 -10.76
C ASP A 67 -1.71 -9.13 -11.57
N VAL A 68 -1.21 -8.02 -11.02
CA VAL A 68 -1.31 -6.68 -11.61
C VAL A 68 0.02 -5.95 -11.45
N PRO A 69 0.38 -5.07 -12.40
CA PRO A 69 1.56 -4.24 -12.23
C PRO A 69 1.28 -3.24 -11.10
N ALA A 70 2.09 -3.27 -10.03
CA ALA A 70 1.81 -2.54 -8.80
C ALA A 70 3.05 -1.85 -8.25
N ASP A 71 2.88 -0.57 -7.90
CA ASP A 71 3.85 0.20 -7.12
C ASP A 71 3.42 0.18 -5.65
N ILE A 72 4.12 -0.62 -4.85
CA ILE A 72 3.77 -0.88 -3.45
C ILE A 72 4.64 -0.03 -2.53
N LEU A 73 4.01 0.76 -1.67
CA LEU A 73 4.63 1.49 -0.57
C LEU A 73 4.16 0.92 0.76
N ILE A 74 5.10 0.55 1.63
CA ILE A 74 4.79 0.01 2.97
C ILE A 74 5.24 1.02 4.02
N VAL A 75 4.39 1.35 4.98
CA VAL A 75 4.70 2.32 6.03
C VAL A 75 4.13 1.87 7.37
N SER A 76 4.81 2.22 8.46
CA SER A 76 4.25 2.02 9.80
C SER A 76 3.11 3.00 10.08
N GLU A 77 2.16 2.60 10.93
CA GLU A 77 1.06 3.44 11.37
C GLU A 77 1.57 4.75 11.99
N ASP A 78 2.57 4.68 12.87
CA ASP A 78 3.16 5.86 13.52
C ASP A 78 3.73 6.87 12.50
N GLU A 79 4.42 6.39 11.46
CA GLU A 79 4.96 7.25 10.42
C GLU A 79 3.86 7.80 9.50
N PHE A 80 2.87 6.97 9.15
CA PHE A 80 1.73 7.38 8.34
C PHE A 80 0.93 8.48 9.04
N GLU A 81 0.56 8.28 10.30
CA GLU A 81 -0.19 9.26 11.09
C GLU A 81 0.55 10.59 11.22
N ARG A 82 1.88 10.57 11.37
CA ARG A 82 2.70 11.78 11.47
C ARG A 82 2.76 12.58 10.16
N LEU A 83 2.66 11.91 9.01
CA LEU A 83 2.97 12.51 7.71
C LEU A 83 1.75 12.65 6.78
N LYS A 84 0.63 11.97 7.04
CA LYS A 84 -0.55 11.98 6.16
C LYS A 84 -1.20 13.35 6.00
N ASP A 85 -1.02 14.27 6.95
CA ASP A 85 -1.57 15.63 6.83
C ASP A 85 -0.54 16.65 6.30
N MET A 86 0.69 16.21 5.99
CA MET A 86 1.75 17.07 5.48
C MET A 86 1.75 17.10 3.95
N LYS A 87 1.30 18.22 3.38
CA LYS A 87 1.32 18.43 1.92
C LYS A 87 2.73 18.27 1.35
N GLY A 88 2.86 17.46 0.31
CA GLY A 88 4.14 17.10 -0.32
C GLY A 88 4.58 15.66 -0.05
N TYR A 89 4.06 15.02 0.99
CA TYR A 89 4.20 13.58 1.17
C TYR A 89 3.14 12.82 0.39
N ILE A 90 3.50 11.64 -0.11
CA ILE A 90 2.57 10.80 -0.88
C ILE A 90 1.37 10.36 -0.05
N TYR A 91 1.56 10.18 1.27
CA TYR A 91 0.51 9.86 2.23
C TYR A 91 -0.61 10.91 2.28
N TYR A 92 -0.28 12.18 2.04
CA TYR A 92 -1.27 13.25 1.94
C TYR A 92 -2.21 13.04 0.76
N TYR A 93 -1.66 12.76 -0.42
CA TYR A 93 -2.46 12.52 -1.62
C TYR A 93 -3.23 11.20 -1.51
N ALA A 94 -2.61 10.14 -0.97
CA ALA A 94 -3.28 8.86 -0.72
C ALA A 94 -4.47 9.03 0.24
N THR A 95 -4.36 9.87 1.26
CA THR A 95 -5.47 10.13 2.20
C THR A 95 -6.60 10.96 1.58
N LYS A 96 -6.29 11.88 0.66
CA LYS A 96 -7.28 12.80 0.06
C LYS A 96 -7.97 12.23 -1.17
N GLU A 97 -7.24 11.49 -1.98
CA GLU A 97 -7.68 11.01 -3.29
C GLU A 97 -7.80 9.49 -3.36
N GLY A 98 -7.23 8.78 -2.38
CA GLY A 98 -7.18 7.33 -2.39
C GLY A 98 -8.49 6.67 -1.98
N ILE A 99 -8.60 5.40 -2.38
CA ILE A 99 -9.70 4.51 -2.06
C ILE A 99 -9.19 3.50 -1.04
N LYS A 100 -9.83 3.47 0.14
CA LYS A 100 -9.58 2.42 1.14
C LYS A 100 -10.17 1.13 0.60
N VAL A 101 -9.36 0.09 0.54
CA VAL A 101 -9.75 -1.23 0.03
C VAL A 101 -9.75 -2.27 1.12
#